data_AF-A0A0K2UN28-F1
#
_entry.id   AF-A0A0K2UN28-F1
#
_cell.length_a   1.000
_cell.length_b   1.000
_cell.length_c   1.000
_cell.angle_alpha   90.00
_cell.angle_beta   90.00
_cell.angle_gamma   90.00
#
_symmetry.space_group_name_H-M   'P 1'
#
loop_
_entity.id
_entity.type
_entity.pdbx_description
1 polymer ?
#
loop_
_entity_poly.entity_id
_entity_poly.type
_entity_poly.pdbx_seq_one_letter_code
_entity_poly.pdbx_strand_id
1 'polypeptide(L)'
;RTLTGNDISAASVDAIDGKKAMIEDSESKIMVKWEAIVGPKFTIVIAKLKKPSEESGLGISLEGTVDVEDGREVRPHHYIRSVLPYGPIGKHGGLRSGDELLEVNGKSLKGLFHEEVVKTLKELPLNVCLICARKIFNGPSPIRGTIVGNVDTGRSKKAFQSR
;
A
#
# COMPACT_ATOMS: atom_id res chain seq x y z
N ARG A 1 57.98 -21.24 2.78
CA ARG A 1 56.75 -22.06 2.76
C ARG A 1 55.72 -21.31 3.60
N THR A 2 54.64 -20.88 2.93
CA THR A 2 53.28 -20.57 3.41
C THR A 2 53.07 -19.66 4.63
N LEU A 3 52.58 -18.45 4.32
CA LEU A 3 51.79 -17.57 5.19
C LEU A 3 50.38 -18.17 5.36
N THR A 4 49.93 -18.42 6.59
CA THR A 4 48.50 -18.61 6.89
C THR A 4 48.19 -18.04 8.27
N GLY A 5 47.38 -16.99 8.31
CA GLY A 5 46.90 -16.35 9.52
C GLY A 5 46.04 -15.15 9.15
N ASN A 6 44.93 -15.42 8.46
CA ASN A 6 43.96 -14.39 8.13
C ASN A 6 43.08 -14.20 9.37
N ASP A 7 43.47 -13.28 10.24
CA ASP A 7 42.67 -12.85 11.38
C ASP A 7 41.44 -12.09 10.87
N ILE A 8 40.31 -12.80 10.74
CA ILE A 8 39.03 -12.17 10.45
C ILE A 8 38.50 -11.62 11.78
N SER A 9 38.73 -10.33 11.98
CA SER A 9 38.25 -9.52 13.11
C SER A 9 36.76 -9.73 13.39
N ALA A 10 36.42 -10.13 14.61
CA ALA A 10 35.07 -10.33 15.15
C ALA A 10 34.26 -9.02 15.38
N ALA A 11 34.64 -7.90 14.77
CA ALA A 11 34.15 -6.56 15.13
C ALA A 11 32.90 -6.07 14.36
N SER A 12 32.22 -6.92 13.59
CA SER A 12 31.16 -6.47 12.64
C SER A 12 29.76 -6.99 12.94
N VAL A 13 29.56 -7.84 13.95
CA VAL A 13 28.25 -8.46 14.24
C VAL A 13 27.34 -7.56 15.08
N ASP A 14 27.88 -6.81 16.04
CA ASP A 14 27.08 -6.01 16.98
C ASP A 14 26.42 -4.78 16.34
N ALA A 15 27.04 -4.22 15.29
CA ALA A 15 26.52 -3.03 14.60
C ALA A 15 25.33 -3.33 13.66
N ILE A 16 25.17 -4.58 13.25
CA ILE A 16 24.07 -5.03 12.39
C ILE A 16 22.82 -5.28 13.24
N ASP A 17 23.00 -5.89 14.42
CA ASP A 17 21.92 -6.16 15.37
C ASP A 17 21.26 -4.86 15.88
N GLY A 18 22.07 -3.87 16.27
CA GLY A 18 21.57 -2.57 16.72
C GLY A 18 20.78 -1.79 15.64
N LYS A 19 21.15 -1.90 14.36
CA LYS A 19 20.42 -1.27 13.26
C LYS A 19 19.07 -1.96 13.00
N LYS A 20 19.05 -3.29 13.09
CA LYS A 20 17.81 -4.07 12.93
C LYS A 20 16.80 -3.73 14.02
N ALA A 21 17.23 -3.67 15.28
CA ALA A 21 16.37 -3.30 16.41
C ALA A 21 15.80 -1.88 16.28
N MET A 22 16.60 -0.88 15.88
CA MET A 22 16.11 0.49 15.66
C MET A 22 15.10 0.60 14.50
N ILE A 23 15.30 -0.18 13.43
CA ILE A 23 14.38 -0.18 12.27
C ILE A 23 13.04 -0.81 12.65
N GLU A 24 13.07 -1.90 13.41
CA GLU A 24 11.88 -2.63 13.88
C GLU A 24 11.06 -1.79 14.88
N ASP A 25 11.72 -1.07 15.78
CA ASP A 25 11.08 -0.09 16.67
C ASP A 25 10.41 1.03 15.87
N SER A 26 11.06 1.51 14.81
CA SER A 26 10.50 2.56 13.94
C SER A 26 9.27 2.08 13.17
N GLU A 27 9.29 0.87 12.62
CA GLU A 27 8.13 0.29 11.92
C GLU A 27 6.97 0.00 12.86
N SER A 28 7.26 -0.52 14.07
CA SER A 28 6.23 -0.79 15.08
C SER A 28 5.48 0.48 15.47
N LYS A 29 6.19 1.60 15.63
CA LYS A 29 5.58 2.92 15.90
C LYS A 29 4.66 3.37 14.76
N ILE A 30 5.09 3.16 13.51
CA ILE A 30 4.28 3.49 12.32
C ILE A 30 3.01 2.63 12.28
N MET A 31 3.14 1.32 12.53
CA MET A 31 2.00 0.40 12.56
C MET A 31 0.97 0.83 13.60
N VAL A 32 1.40 1.04 14.86
CA VAL A 32 0.52 1.45 15.96
C VAL A 32 -0.16 2.79 15.67
N LYS A 33 0.60 3.77 15.18
CA LYS A 33 0.06 5.09 14.81
C LYS A 33 -1.06 4.95 13.77
N TRP A 34 -0.78 4.25 12.67
CA TRP A 34 -1.71 4.21 11.55
C TRP A 34 -2.89 3.30 11.83
N GLU A 35 -2.71 2.17 12.51
CA GLU A 35 -3.80 1.31 12.96
C GLU A 35 -4.78 2.06 13.86
N ALA A 36 -4.29 2.90 14.78
CA ALA A 36 -5.14 3.75 15.62
C ALA A 36 -5.97 4.78 14.81
N ILE A 37 -5.45 5.24 13.67
CA ILE A 37 -6.10 6.24 12.80
C ILE A 37 -7.12 5.59 11.86
N VAL A 38 -6.75 4.50 11.17
CA VAL A 38 -7.62 3.87 10.17
C VAL A 38 -8.55 2.80 10.76
N GLY A 39 -8.21 2.30 11.94
CA GLY A 39 -8.96 1.30 12.69
C GLY A 39 -8.65 -0.15 12.31
N PRO A 40 -9.18 -1.12 13.08
CA PRO A 40 -8.80 -2.52 13.03
C PRO A 40 -9.29 -3.27 11.79
N LYS A 41 -10.07 -2.61 10.92
CA LYS A 41 -10.56 -3.19 9.65
C LYS A 41 -9.52 -3.09 8.53
N PHE A 42 -8.36 -2.51 8.80
CA PHE A 42 -7.29 -2.33 7.83
C PHE A 42 -6.00 -2.93 8.35
N THR A 43 -5.22 -3.52 7.45
CA THR A 43 -3.83 -3.88 7.68
C THR A 43 -2.94 -2.77 7.15
N ILE A 44 -1.97 -2.35 7.95
CA ILE A 44 -0.96 -1.39 7.52
C ILE A 44 0.14 -2.11 6.73
N VAL A 45 0.50 -1.56 5.58
CA VAL A 45 1.53 -2.09 4.68
C VAL A 45 2.61 -1.04 4.53
N ILE A 46 3.84 -1.39 4.90
CA ILE A 46 5.02 -0.54 4.80
C ILE A 46 5.83 -1.02 3.59
N ALA A 47 6.16 -0.10 2.69
CA ALA A 47 7.01 -0.37 1.53
C ALA A 47 8.23 0.54 1.54
N LYS A 48 9.42 -0.06 1.69
CA LYS A 48 10.71 0.64 1.64
C LYS A 48 11.40 0.26 0.33
N LEU A 49 11.55 1.23 -0.56
CA LEU A 49 12.12 1.01 -1.89
C LEU A 49 13.06 2.13 -2.30
N LYS A 50 13.87 1.84 -3.32
CA LYS A 50 14.74 2.81 -3.97
C LYS A 50 14.30 2.99 -5.43
N LYS A 51 14.03 4.24 -5.84
CA LYS A 51 13.77 4.60 -7.23
C LYS A 51 15.04 4.37 -8.09
N PRO A 52 14.90 4.04 -9.38
CA PRO A 52 16.04 3.89 -10.28
C PRO A 52 16.74 5.22 -10.60
N SER A 53 15.99 6.33 -10.66
CA SER A 53 16.53 7.69 -10.82
C SER A 53 15.62 8.71 -10.12
N GLU A 54 16.09 9.94 -9.93
CA GLU A 54 15.28 10.99 -9.28
C GLU A 54 14.04 11.37 -10.11
N GLU A 55 14.17 11.34 -11.44
CA GLU A 55 13.09 11.66 -12.38
C GLU A 55 12.11 10.49 -12.60
N SER A 56 12.46 9.28 -12.13
CA SER A 56 11.60 8.11 -12.27
C SER A 56 10.45 8.12 -11.26
N GLY A 57 9.25 7.70 -11.70
CA GLY A 57 8.11 7.51 -10.81
C GLY A 57 8.16 6.20 -10.03
N LEU A 58 7.21 6.01 -9.11
CA LEU A 58 7.08 4.80 -8.29
C LEU A 58 6.51 3.59 -9.07
N GLY A 59 5.98 3.81 -10.28
CA GLY A 59 5.35 2.76 -11.08
C GLY A 59 3.96 2.37 -10.59
N ILE A 60 3.19 3.35 -10.09
CA ILE A 60 1.78 3.19 -9.71
C ILE A 60 0.93 4.23 -10.41
N SER A 61 -0.35 3.92 -10.59
CA SER A 61 -1.38 4.91 -10.92
C SER A 61 -2.30 5.13 -9.72
N LEU A 62 -2.87 6.33 -9.61
CA LEU A 62 -3.74 6.71 -8.50
C LEU A 62 -5.17 6.89 -8.95
N GLU A 63 -6.07 6.63 -8.00
CA GLU A 63 -7.45 7.10 -8.04
C GLU A 63 -7.82 7.74 -6.71
N GLY A 64 -8.82 8.61 -6.74
CA GLY A 64 -9.26 9.33 -5.55
C GLY A 64 -10.76 9.24 -5.37
N THR A 65 -11.19 9.26 -4.12
CA THR A 65 -12.58 9.47 -3.74
C THR A 65 -12.64 10.60 -2.73
N VAL A 66 -13.81 11.22 -2.60
CA VAL A 66 -14.10 12.23 -1.59
C VAL A 66 -15.41 11.85 -0.92
N ASP A 67 -15.49 12.04 0.38
CA ASP A 67 -16.77 11.99 1.07
C ASP A 67 -17.52 13.29 0.75
N VAL A 68 -18.85 13.25 0.73
CA VAL A 68 -19.67 14.45 0.57
C VAL A 68 -20.52 14.63 1.82
N GLU A 69 -20.25 15.71 2.55
CA GLU A 69 -21.02 16.12 3.73
C GLU A 69 -21.60 17.51 3.48
N ASP A 70 -22.91 17.68 3.68
CA ASP A 70 -23.64 18.94 3.43
C ASP A 70 -23.38 19.56 2.04
N GLY A 71 -23.23 18.71 1.03
CA GLY A 71 -22.94 19.13 -0.35
C GLY A 71 -21.50 19.63 -0.57
N ARG A 72 -20.61 19.44 0.40
CA ARG A 72 -19.19 19.77 0.31
C ARG A 72 -18.35 18.51 0.27
N GLU A 73 -17.37 18.49 -0.62
CA GLU A 73 -16.36 17.45 -0.65
C GLU A 73 -15.47 17.58 0.59
N VAL A 74 -15.43 16.53 1.39
CA VAL A 74 -14.64 16.42 2.60
C VAL A 74 -13.88 15.10 2.58
N ARG A 75 -12.79 15.03 3.36
CA ARG A 75 -11.97 13.82 3.53
C ARG A 75 -11.59 13.14 2.21
N PRO A 76 -10.70 13.73 1.41
CA PRO A 76 -10.16 13.05 0.25
C PRO A 76 -9.41 11.77 0.65
N HIS A 77 -9.60 10.73 -0.16
CA HIS A 77 -8.93 9.44 -0.06
C HIS A 77 -8.26 9.12 -1.39
N HIS A 78 -7.06 8.53 -1.34
CA HIS A 78 -6.28 8.18 -2.53
C HIS A 78 -5.86 6.73 -2.47
N TYR A 79 -6.10 6.00 -3.56
CA TYR A 79 -5.84 4.58 -3.67
C TYR A 79 -4.90 4.29 -4.82
N ILE A 80 -4.13 3.21 -4.69
CA ILE A 80 -3.41 2.61 -5.80
C ILE A 80 -4.43 2.00 -6.75
N ARG A 81 -4.56 2.55 -7.97
CA ARG A 81 -5.40 1.96 -9.02
C ARG A 81 -4.70 0.77 -9.67
N SER A 82 -3.44 0.95 -10.06
CA SER A 82 -2.63 -0.11 -10.68
C SER A 82 -1.17 -0.02 -10.28
N VAL A 83 -0.50 -1.17 -10.33
CA VAL A 83 0.94 -1.31 -10.09
C VAL A 83 1.58 -1.84 -11.37
N LEU A 84 2.65 -1.18 -11.83
CA LEU A 84 3.47 -1.67 -12.93
C LEU A 84 4.37 -2.80 -12.41
N PRO A 85 4.28 -4.05 -12.93
CA PRO A 85 5.04 -5.18 -12.42
C PRO A 85 6.56 -4.94 -12.40
N TYR A 86 7.08 -4.26 -13.42
CA TYR A 86 8.51 -3.95 -13.55
C TYR A 86 8.92 -2.62 -12.92
N GLY A 87 7.96 -1.87 -12.36
CA GLY A 87 8.21 -0.61 -11.66
C GLY A 87 8.78 -0.81 -10.25
N PRO A 88 9.26 0.26 -9.59
CA PRO A 88 9.81 0.18 -8.23
C PRO A 88 8.89 -0.50 -7.22
N ILE A 89 7.60 -0.14 -7.23
CA ILE A 89 6.60 -0.72 -6.33
C ILE A 89 6.26 -2.16 -6.72
N GLY A 90 6.17 -2.46 -8.02
CA GLY A 90 5.92 -3.83 -8.51
C GLY A 90 7.05 -4.79 -8.13
N LYS A 91 8.30 -4.34 -8.23
CA LYS A 91 9.48 -5.12 -7.81
C LYS A 91 9.56 -5.30 -6.29
N HIS A 92 9.10 -4.33 -5.50
CA HIS A 92 9.00 -4.47 -4.04
C HIS A 92 7.94 -5.52 -3.64
N GLY A 93 6.84 -5.63 -4.39
CA GLY A 93 5.84 -6.69 -4.25
C GLY A 93 4.88 -6.58 -3.05
N GLY A 94 5.13 -5.66 -2.11
CA GLY A 94 4.27 -5.49 -0.92
C GLY A 94 2.92 -4.81 -1.18
N LEU A 95 2.87 -3.84 -2.10
CA LEU A 95 1.67 -3.02 -2.37
C LEU A 95 0.92 -3.49 -3.61
N ARG A 96 -0.39 -3.23 -3.63
CA ARG A 96 -1.29 -3.67 -4.70
C ARG A 96 -2.42 -2.67 -4.94
N SER A 97 -3.17 -2.90 -6.02
CA SER A 97 -4.40 -2.15 -6.31
C SER A 97 -5.39 -2.21 -5.14
N GLY A 98 -5.99 -1.07 -4.81
CA GLY A 98 -6.94 -0.89 -3.72
C GLY A 98 -6.32 -0.55 -2.36
N ASP A 99 -4.99 -0.48 -2.25
CA ASP A 99 -4.33 0.03 -1.04
C ASP A 99 -4.48 1.57 -0.97
N GLU A 100 -4.92 2.10 0.18
CA GLU A 100 -5.05 3.55 0.44
C GLU A 100 -3.69 4.13 0.84
N LEU A 101 -3.31 5.26 0.27
CA LEU A 101 -2.08 5.97 0.60
C LEU A 101 -2.25 6.76 1.90
N LEU A 102 -1.38 6.49 2.87
CA LEU A 102 -1.46 7.12 4.19
C LEU A 102 -0.33 8.11 4.44
N GLU A 103 0.91 7.70 4.16
CA GLU A 103 2.10 8.47 4.49
C GLU A 103 3.23 8.15 3.51
N VAL A 104 4.10 9.13 3.24
CA VAL A 104 5.35 8.90 2.52
C VAL A 104 6.49 9.66 3.16
N ASN A 105 7.60 8.97 3.48
CA ASN A 105 8.77 9.55 4.13
C ASN A 105 8.44 10.42 5.36
N GLY A 106 7.46 10.01 6.18
CA GLY A 106 7.01 10.75 7.37
C GLY A 106 5.95 11.83 7.10
N LYS A 107 5.67 12.17 5.83
CA LYS A 107 4.63 13.14 5.45
C LYS A 107 3.29 12.45 5.23
N SER A 108 2.26 12.86 5.98
CA SER A 108 0.90 12.35 5.80
C SER A 108 0.34 12.73 4.42
N LEU A 109 -0.17 11.73 3.70
CA LEU A 109 -0.93 11.89 2.46
C LEU A 109 -2.44 11.82 2.71
N LYS A 110 -2.86 11.17 3.79
CA LYS A 110 -4.27 11.05 4.16
C LYS A 110 -4.92 12.42 4.31
N GLY A 111 -6.03 12.63 3.61
CA GLY A 111 -6.82 13.86 3.67
C GLY A 111 -6.28 15.03 2.82
N LEU A 112 -5.15 14.87 2.13
CA LEU A 112 -4.67 15.86 1.17
C LEU A 112 -5.46 15.78 -0.13
N PHE A 113 -5.58 16.89 -0.86
CA PHE A 113 -6.22 16.87 -2.17
C PHE A 113 -5.34 16.20 -3.23
N HIS A 114 -5.96 15.76 -4.33
CA HIS A 114 -5.29 15.02 -5.40
C HIS A 114 -4.02 15.70 -5.91
N GLU A 115 -4.07 17.01 -6.12
CA GLU A 115 -2.93 17.80 -6.60
C GLU A 115 -1.74 17.74 -5.64
N GLU A 116 -2.00 17.86 -4.33
CA GLU A 116 -0.96 17.83 -3.30
C GLU A 116 -0.34 16.44 -3.15
N VAL A 117 -1.15 15.38 -3.26
CA VAL A 117 -0.67 13.99 -3.25
C VAL A 117 0.24 13.76 -4.45
N VAL A 118 -0.21 14.11 -5.66
CA VAL A 118 0.58 13.94 -6.88
C VAL A 118 1.88 14.76 -6.83
N LYS A 119 1.82 16.01 -6.35
CA LYS A 119 3.01 16.85 -6.16
C LYS A 119 3.99 16.19 -5.20
N THR A 120 3.51 15.75 -4.03
CA THR A 120 4.35 15.12 -3.02
C THR A 120 5.04 13.86 -3.55
N LEU A 121 4.33 13.03 -4.32
CA LEU A 121 4.90 11.80 -4.87
C LEU A 121 5.93 12.06 -5.99
N LYS A 122 5.79 13.16 -6.73
CA LYS A 122 6.76 13.58 -7.77
C LYS A 122 8.06 14.12 -7.17
N GLU A 123 7.98 14.77 -6.01
CA GLU A 123 9.13 15.39 -5.33
C GLU A 123 9.89 14.43 -4.41
N LEU A 124 9.52 13.14 -4.39
CA LEU A 124 10.18 12.16 -3.52
C LEU A 124 11.64 11.98 -3.91
N PRO A 125 12.55 11.77 -2.94
CA PRO A 125 13.94 11.41 -3.22
C PRO A 125 14.06 9.95 -3.67
N LEU A 126 15.27 9.51 -4.03
CA LEU A 126 15.53 8.10 -4.40
C LEU A 126 15.02 7.08 -3.37
N ASN A 127 15.21 7.33 -2.07
CA ASN A 127 14.76 6.41 -1.02
C ASN A 127 13.34 6.77 -0.56
N VAL A 128 12.43 5.82 -0.67
CA VAL A 128 11.01 6.02 -0.39
C VAL A 128 10.52 4.98 0.60
N CYS A 129 9.91 5.45 1.68
CA CYS A 129 9.12 4.69 2.63
C CYS A 129 7.66 5.10 2.44
N LEU A 130 6.86 4.25 1.80
CA LEU A 130 5.44 4.47 1.54
C LEU A 130 4.62 3.61 2.50
N ILE A 131 3.69 4.24 3.21
CA ILE A 131 2.78 3.59 4.14
C ILE A 131 1.38 3.60 3.54
N CYS A 132 0.76 2.43 3.47
CA CYS A 132 -0.58 2.25 2.95
C CYS A 132 -1.47 1.47 3.93
N ALA A 133 -2.78 1.65 3.80
CA ALA A 133 -3.78 0.82 4.46
C ALA A 133 -4.45 -0.10 3.43
N ARG A 134 -4.69 -1.34 3.85
CA ARG A 134 -5.35 -2.36 3.05
C ARG A 134 -6.55 -2.90 3.81
N LYS A 135 -7.74 -2.73 3.25
CA LYS A 135 -8.97 -3.23 3.88
C LYS A 135 -8.92 -4.75 4.02
N ILE A 136 -9.17 -5.23 5.24
CA ILE A 136 -9.30 -6.65 5.55
C ILE A 136 -10.73 -7.06 5.16
N PHE A 137 -10.87 -7.92 4.16
CA PHE A 137 -12.17 -8.48 3.78
C PHE A 137 -12.54 -9.63 4.72
N ASN A 138 -13.16 -9.32 5.86
CA ASN A 138 -13.75 -10.31 6.78
C ASN A 138 -15.24 -10.54 6.48
N GLY A 139 -15.57 -10.86 5.23
CA GLY A 139 -16.92 -11.25 4.80
C GLY A 139 -16.85 -12.17 3.57
N PRO A 140 -17.90 -12.97 3.28
CA PRO A 140 -17.89 -13.85 2.12
C PRO A 140 -17.65 -12.99 0.86
N SER A 141 -16.56 -13.31 0.14
CA SER A 141 -16.19 -12.64 -1.09
C SER A 141 -17.40 -12.57 -2.04
N PRO A 142 -17.78 -11.40 -2.57
CA PRO A 142 -18.64 -11.35 -3.74
C PRO A 142 -17.90 -12.09 -4.85
N ILE A 143 -18.43 -13.25 -5.23
CA ILE A 143 -17.81 -14.22 -6.14
C ILE A 143 -17.32 -13.49 -7.39
N ARG A 144 -16.00 -13.37 -7.52
CA ARG A 144 -15.33 -12.94 -8.74
C ARG A 144 -15.28 -14.16 -9.66
N GLY A 145 -16.32 -14.30 -10.49
CA GLY A 145 -16.33 -15.13 -11.70
C GLY A 145 -16.12 -16.64 -11.52
N THR A 146 -17.20 -17.38 -11.29
CA THR A 146 -17.31 -18.76 -11.82
C THR A 146 -18.14 -18.69 -13.09
N ILE A 147 -17.47 -18.52 -14.23
CA ILE A 147 -18.04 -18.93 -15.52
C ILE A 147 -17.94 -20.45 -15.56
N VAL A 148 -19.09 -21.13 -15.59
CA VAL A 148 -19.55 -22.18 -16.54
C VAL A 148 -20.59 -23.05 -15.82
N GLY A 149 -21.80 -23.18 -16.40
CA GLY A 149 -22.74 -24.25 -16.05
C GLY A 149 -24.21 -23.93 -16.37
N ASN A 150 -24.54 -23.92 -17.67
CA ASN A 150 -25.87 -24.10 -18.25
C ASN A 150 -27.05 -23.25 -17.71
N VAL A 151 -27.40 -22.18 -18.43
CA VAL A 151 -28.78 -21.68 -18.45
C VAL A 151 -29.62 -22.67 -19.24
N ASP A 152 -30.32 -23.54 -18.54
CA ASP A 152 -31.49 -24.22 -19.09
C ASP A 152 -32.52 -23.14 -19.46
N THR A 153 -32.73 -22.97 -20.75
CA THR A 153 -33.88 -22.26 -21.31
C THR A 153 -35.14 -23.04 -20.99
N GLY A 154 -35.76 -22.78 -19.85
CA GLY A 154 -37.02 -23.42 -19.52
C GLY A 154 -37.62 -22.99 -18.20
N ARG A 155 -38.75 -22.26 -18.28
CA ARG A 155 -39.88 -22.32 -17.34
C ARG A 155 -39.74 -21.49 -16.04
N SER A 156 -40.29 -20.26 -16.05
CA SER A 156 -41.58 -20.01 -15.40
C SER A 156 -42.07 -18.57 -15.58
N LYS A 157 -43.31 -18.48 -16.06
CA LYS A 157 -44.16 -17.28 -16.10
C LYS A 157 -44.66 -16.94 -14.69
N LYS A 158 -45.09 -15.67 -14.52
CA LYS A 158 -45.84 -15.08 -13.39
C LYS A 158 -44.94 -14.73 -12.20
N ALA A 159 -45.05 -13.61 -11.50
CA ALA A 159 -45.97 -12.47 -11.38
C ALA A 159 -45.18 -11.42 -10.55
N PHE A 160 -45.53 -10.16 -10.27
CA PHE A 160 -46.79 -9.44 -10.15
C PHE A 160 -46.37 -7.95 -10.01
N GLN A 161 -47.11 -7.03 -10.61
CA GLN A 161 -47.03 -5.60 -10.27
C GLN A 161 -47.69 -5.35 -8.90
N SER A 162 -47.50 -4.14 -8.37
CA SER A 162 -48.06 -3.51 -7.15
C SER A 162 -47.12 -3.62 -5.94
N ARG A 163 -46.81 -2.50 -5.26
CA ARG A 163 -47.62 -1.31 -5.00
C ARG A 163 -46.75 -0.07 -4.86
#